data_AF-A0A921DWF7-F1
#
_entry.id   AF-A0A921DWF7-F1
#
_cell.length_a   1.000
_cell.length_b   1.000
_cell.length_c   1.000
_cell.angle_alpha   90.00
_cell.angle_beta   90.00
_cell.angle_gamma   90.00
#
_symmetry.space_group_name_H-M   'P 1'
#
loop_
_entity.id
_entity.type
_entity.pdbx_description
1 polymer ?
#
loop_
_entity_poly.entity_id
_entity_poly.type
_entity_poly.pdbx_seq_one_letter_code
_entity_poly.pdbx_strand_id
1 'polypeptide(L)'
;MASFAKNLTALQALPSDAKNFASFALYNVTPAAIEHEEIDYHDVGIAPFAKQLADFNQAAQVINSDVMMMGYNMSTRGNDSTIPWSNFHETIKKSNDKYIPATLKGTFAEGAYMSDLFKDLHLTDSNLVHRLFRSTLPQSRLQLKPEELAQVAGIDLAVIFQRSIQLFMAEYRALQPKYLLLFGKNTQDDFAKLRQFYSEFQVAPDVQIIKLKHYAPRAENHYSVARQNRQILTTIKAN
;
A
#
# COMPACT_ATOMS: atom_id res chain seq x y z
N MET A 1 0.31 -11.01 -19.35
CA MET A 1 1.51 -10.78 -18.52
C MET A 1 1.93 -9.34 -18.73
N ALA A 2 2.12 -8.57 -17.65
CA ALA A 2 2.66 -7.21 -17.75
C ALA A 2 3.97 -7.26 -18.55
N SER A 3 4.15 -6.33 -19.49
CA SER A 3 5.33 -6.33 -20.35
C SER A 3 6.57 -6.02 -19.51
N PHE A 4 7.61 -6.86 -19.57
CA PHE A 4 8.92 -6.59 -18.96
C PHE A 4 9.38 -5.15 -19.21
N ALA A 5 9.19 -4.66 -20.43
CA ALA A 5 9.55 -3.30 -20.82
C ALA A 5 8.77 -2.24 -20.04
N LYS A 6 7.47 -2.48 -19.76
CA LYS A 6 6.66 -1.60 -18.92
C LYS A 6 7.19 -1.57 -17.49
N ASN A 7 7.44 -2.74 -16.90
CA ASN A 7 7.98 -2.83 -15.53
C ASN A 7 9.33 -2.13 -15.40
N LEU A 8 10.23 -2.34 -16.38
CA LEU A 8 11.53 -1.68 -16.41
C LEU A 8 11.40 -0.16 -16.50
N THR A 9 10.54 0.33 -17.39
CA THR A 9 10.27 1.77 -17.54
C THR A 9 9.72 2.36 -16.25
N ALA A 10 8.77 1.66 -15.61
CA ALA A 10 8.19 2.11 -14.35
C ALA A 10 9.24 2.20 -13.24
N LEU A 11 10.10 1.18 -13.08
CA LEU A 11 11.18 1.17 -12.09
C LEU A 11 12.16 2.34 -12.28
N GLN A 12 12.49 2.65 -13.52
CA GLN A 12 13.37 3.77 -13.86
C GLN A 12 12.72 5.14 -13.61
N ALA A 13 11.39 5.22 -13.68
CA ALA A 13 10.63 6.45 -13.50
C ALA A 13 10.16 6.70 -12.05
N LEU A 14 10.21 5.67 -11.18
CA LEU A 14 9.84 5.82 -9.77
C LEU A 14 10.74 6.85 -9.07
N PRO A 15 10.21 7.60 -8.07
CA PRO A 15 11.02 8.44 -7.21
C PRO A 15 12.19 7.65 -6.60
N SER A 16 13.39 8.23 -6.57
CA SER A 16 14.61 7.54 -6.11
C SER A 16 14.53 7.07 -4.65
N ASP A 17 13.71 7.75 -3.84
CA ASP A 17 13.45 7.47 -2.44
C ASP A 17 12.22 6.57 -2.22
N ALA A 18 11.50 6.16 -3.28
CA ALA A 18 10.34 5.27 -3.18
C ALA A 18 10.63 3.99 -2.41
N LYS A 19 11.84 3.45 -2.58
CA LYS A 19 12.31 2.25 -1.85
C LYS A 19 12.31 2.38 -0.33
N ASN A 20 12.20 3.59 0.22
CA ASN A 20 12.19 3.83 1.66
C ASN A 20 10.78 3.77 2.26
N PHE A 21 9.73 3.96 1.45
CA PHE A 21 8.34 4.05 1.91
C PHE A 21 7.35 3.18 1.11
N ALA A 22 7.80 2.47 0.09
CA ALA A 22 7.01 1.55 -0.72
C ALA A 22 7.66 0.16 -0.77
N SER A 23 6.97 -0.78 -1.42
CA SER A 23 7.46 -2.14 -1.66
C SER A 23 6.78 -2.79 -2.87
N PHE A 24 7.04 -4.08 -3.08
CA PHE A 24 6.38 -4.96 -4.03
C PHE A 24 5.83 -6.19 -3.32
N ALA A 25 4.67 -6.69 -3.72
CA ALA A 25 4.01 -7.86 -3.13
C ALA A 25 4.76 -9.17 -3.47
N LEU A 26 5.98 -9.29 -2.95
CA LEU A 26 6.93 -10.38 -3.15
C LEU A 26 7.12 -11.10 -1.82
N TYR A 27 6.63 -12.33 -1.75
CA TYR A 27 6.64 -13.12 -0.52
C TYR A 27 7.17 -14.51 -0.81
N ASN A 28 8.12 -14.98 -0.01
CA ASN A 28 8.69 -16.34 -0.12
C ASN A 28 7.80 -17.39 0.57
N VAL A 29 6.50 -17.30 0.32
CA VAL A 29 5.46 -18.16 0.91
C VAL A 29 5.04 -19.21 -0.12
N THR A 30 4.91 -20.47 0.30
CA THR A 30 4.47 -21.56 -0.60
C THR A 30 2.94 -21.56 -0.78
N PRO A 31 2.42 -22.10 -1.89
CA PRO A 31 0.98 -22.31 -2.04
C PRO A 31 0.36 -23.14 -0.90
N ALA A 32 1.06 -24.17 -0.42
CA ALA A 32 0.62 -25.00 0.69
C ALA A 32 0.46 -24.19 2.00
N ALA A 33 1.39 -23.30 2.31
CA ALA A 33 1.28 -22.44 3.50
C ALA A 33 0.08 -21.48 3.43
N ILE A 34 -0.29 -21.03 2.23
CA ILE A 34 -1.50 -20.22 2.03
C ILE A 34 -2.76 -21.07 2.22
N GLU A 35 -2.81 -22.26 1.63
CA GLU A 35 -3.95 -23.18 1.71
C GLU A 35 -4.23 -23.64 3.14
N HIS A 36 -3.17 -23.94 3.90
CA HIS A 36 -3.27 -24.39 5.29
C HIS A 36 -3.36 -23.25 6.31
N GLU A 37 -3.30 -21.99 5.88
CA GLU A 37 -3.32 -20.83 6.79
C GLU A 37 -2.12 -20.78 7.76
N GLU A 38 -0.95 -21.23 7.30
CA GLU A 38 0.26 -21.43 8.12
C GLU A 38 1.37 -20.41 7.84
N ILE A 39 1.03 -19.24 7.27
CA ILE A 39 2.02 -18.19 6.99
C ILE A 39 2.55 -17.61 8.30
N ASP A 40 3.86 -17.70 8.52
CA ASP A 40 4.53 -17.07 9.65
C ASP A 40 5.04 -15.67 9.29
N TYR A 41 5.22 -14.82 10.30
CA TYR A 41 5.74 -13.48 10.10
C TYR A 41 7.21 -13.48 9.61
N HIS A 42 7.96 -14.57 9.82
CA HIS A 42 9.29 -14.73 9.25
C HIS A 42 9.27 -14.95 7.73
N ASP A 43 8.17 -15.46 7.17
CA ASP A 43 8.07 -15.81 5.75
C ASP A 43 7.81 -14.60 4.84
N VAL A 44 7.48 -13.46 5.43
CA VAL A 44 7.07 -12.26 4.69
C VAL A 44 8.14 -11.19 4.57
N GLY A 45 9.38 -11.47 5.00
CA GLY A 45 10.49 -10.54 4.80
C GLY A 45 10.84 -10.36 3.32
N ILE A 46 11.27 -9.14 2.94
CA ILE A 46 11.71 -8.83 1.56
C ILE A 46 13.12 -9.36 1.24
N ALA A 47 13.90 -9.71 2.27
CA ALA A 47 15.31 -10.10 2.14
C ALA A 47 15.61 -11.16 1.06
N PRO A 48 14.79 -12.21 0.85
CA PRO A 48 15.01 -13.19 -0.22
C PRO A 48 15.07 -12.57 -1.63
N PHE A 49 14.44 -11.41 -1.84
CA PHE A 49 14.38 -10.71 -3.12
C PHE A 49 15.40 -9.58 -3.25
N ALA A 50 16.19 -9.28 -2.21
CA ALA A 50 17.05 -8.10 -2.16
C ALA A 50 18.06 -8.02 -3.33
N LYS A 51 18.70 -9.15 -3.69
CA LYS A 51 19.61 -9.19 -4.84
C LYS A 51 18.90 -8.91 -6.16
N GLN A 52 17.69 -9.44 -6.30
CA GLN A 52 16.89 -9.29 -7.51
C GLN A 52 16.38 -7.85 -7.65
N LEU A 53 15.96 -7.23 -6.54
CA LEU A 53 15.47 -5.85 -6.50
C LEU A 53 16.58 -4.79 -6.63
N ALA A 54 17.84 -5.17 -6.45
CA ALA A 54 18.99 -4.26 -6.61
C ALA A 54 19.31 -3.95 -8.08
N ASP A 55 18.85 -4.77 -9.03
CA ASP A 55 19.04 -4.57 -10.46
C ASP A 55 17.69 -4.41 -11.16
N PHE A 56 17.52 -3.36 -11.97
CA PHE A 56 16.23 -3.08 -12.60
C PHE A 56 15.79 -4.15 -13.61
N ASN A 57 16.71 -4.79 -14.32
CA ASN A 57 16.33 -5.86 -15.25
C ASN A 57 15.83 -7.08 -14.47
N GLN A 58 16.50 -7.43 -13.38
CA GLN A 58 16.08 -8.54 -12.53
C GLN A 58 14.76 -8.24 -11.80
N ALA A 59 14.59 -7.01 -11.28
CA ALA A 59 13.36 -6.57 -10.63
C ALA A 59 12.18 -6.58 -11.61
N ALA A 60 12.37 -6.11 -12.85
CA ALA A 60 11.32 -6.06 -13.87
C ALA A 60 10.72 -7.44 -14.23
N GLN A 61 11.42 -8.54 -13.91
CA GLN A 61 10.94 -9.92 -14.09
C GLN A 61 9.92 -10.37 -13.03
N VAL A 62 9.93 -9.76 -11.84
CA VAL A 62 9.10 -10.22 -10.70
C VAL A 62 8.08 -9.21 -10.22
N ILE A 63 8.27 -7.93 -10.52
CA ILE A 63 7.30 -6.91 -10.15
C ILE A 63 6.13 -6.86 -11.14
N ASN A 64 5.07 -6.18 -10.73
CA ASN A 64 3.88 -5.97 -11.53
C ASN A 64 3.42 -4.52 -11.42
N SER A 65 3.76 -3.71 -12.42
CA SER A 65 3.37 -2.30 -12.50
C SER A 65 1.90 -2.09 -12.91
N ASP A 66 1.20 -3.13 -13.38
CA ASP A 66 -0.23 -3.01 -13.70
C ASP A 66 -1.10 -2.89 -12.44
N VAL A 67 -0.58 -3.23 -11.26
CA VAL A 67 -1.32 -3.25 -10.01
C VAL A 67 -0.61 -2.43 -8.94
N MET A 68 -1.33 -1.51 -8.34
CA MET A 68 -0.86 -0.76 -7.17
C MET A 68 -1.80 -1.02 -5.99
N MET A 69 -1.24 -1.56 -4.90
CA MET A 69 -1.91 -1.81 -3.64
C MET A 69 -1.66 -0.64 -2.69
N MET A 70 -2.74 -0.15 -2.09
CA MET A 70 -2.72 0.98 -1.19
C MET A 70 -3.03 0.54 0.24
N GLY A 71 -2.01 0.65 1.08
CA GLY A 71 -2.16 0.83 2.52
C GLY A 71 -2.66 2.22 2.86
N TYR A 72 -2.71 2.53 4.15
CA TYR A 72 -3.24 3.79 4.63
C TYR A 72 -2.13 4.78 5.02
N ASN A 73 -1.35 4.41 6.03
CA ASN A 73 -0.20 5.16 6.51
C ASN A 73 0.71 4.20 7.29
N MET A 74 2.00 4.54 7.36
CA MET A 74 2.94 3.75 8.16
C MET A 74 2.67 3.90 9.67
N SER A 75 2.79 2.81 10.42
CA SER A 75 2.62 2.83 11.88
C SER A 75 3.80 3.52 12.59
N THR A 76 3.65 3.85 13.88
CA THR A 76 4.76 4.42 14.67
C THR A 76 5.94 3.46 14.85
N ARG A 77 5.76 2.16 14.61
CA ARG A 77 6.86 1.19 14.62
C ARG A 77 7.81 1.41 13.45
N GLY A 78 7.33 2.02 12.37
CA GLY A 78 8.07 2.19 11.12
C GLY A 78 8.38 0.87 10.41
N ASN A 79 9.11 0.98 9.31
CA ASN A 79 9.81 -0.12 8.67
C ASN A 79 11.31 -0.02 8.97
N ASP A 80 12.06 -1.06 8.61
CA ASP A 80 13.52 -0.96 8.58
C ASP A 80 13.96 -0.15 7.35
N SER A 81 14.15 1.15 7.55
CA SER A 81 14.60 2.08 6.50
C SER A 81 16.00 1.77 5.94
N THR A 82 16.76 0.88 6.59
CA THR A 82 18.06 0.41 6.05
C THR A 82 17.90 -0.72 5.04
N ILE A 83 16.71 -1.33 4.99
CA ILE A 83 16.36 -2.39 4.05
C ILE A 83 15.45 -1.79 2.97
N PRO A 84 15.94 -1.60 1.73
CA PRO A 84 15.11 -1.14 0.62
C PRO A 84 13.90 -2.03 0.41
N TRP A 85 12.76 -1.43 0.10
CA TRP A 85 11.50 -2.11 -0.19
C TRP A 85 10.95 -2.93 1.00
N SER A 86 11.30 -2.57 2.23
CA SER A 86 10.86 -3.33 3.42
C SER A 86 9.47 -2.94 3.93
N ASN A 87 8.85 -1.87 3.42
CA ASN A 87 7.50 -1.51 3.84
C ASN A 87 6.52 -2.65 3.50
N PHE A 88 5.55 -2.96 4.38
CA PHE A 88 4.66 -4.14 4.27
C PHE A 88 5.35 -5.53 4.34
N HIS A 89 6.59 -5.58 4.84
CA HIS A 89 7.35 -6.81 5.08
C HIS A 89 7.85 -6.90 6.53
N GLU A 90 7.08 -6.38 7.49
CA GLU A 90 7.46 -6.43 8.91
C GLU A 90 7.54 -7.89 9.40
N THR A 91 8.75 -8.38 9.69
CA THR A 91 8.98 -9.74 10.22
C THR A 91 8.89 -9.78 11.74
N ILE A 92 7.87 -9.14 12.32
CA ILE A 92 7.62 -9.16 13.75
C ILE A 92 6.25 -9.77 14.04
N LYS A 93 6.13 -10.50 15.16
CA LYS A 93 4.91 -11.19 15.56
C LYS A 93 3.66 -10.30 15.67
N LYS A 94 3.85 -9.01 15.93
CA LYS A 94 2.76 -8.02 16.05
C LYS A 94 2.27 -7.50 14.69
N SER A 95 3.00 -7.74 13.60
CA SER A 95 2.59 -7.33 12.27
C SER A 95 1.54 -8.28 11.70
N ASN A 96 0.63 -7.71 10.94
CA ASN A 96 -0.39 -8.43 10.18
C ASN A 96 -0.05 -8.51 8.69
N ASP A 97 1.15 -8.08 8.28
CA ASP A 97 1.60 -8.16 6.89
C ASP A 97 1.65 -9.59 6.37
N LYS A 98 1.79 -10.58 7.27
CA LYS A 98 1.71 -12.01 6.94
C LYS A 98 0.40 -12.45 6.26
N TYR A 99 -0.66 -11.67 6.37
CA TYR A 99 -1.95 -11.95 5.72
C TYR A 99 -2.08 -11.34 4.31
N ILE A 100 -1.16 -10.46 3.91
CA ILE A 100 -1.10 -9.90 2.57
C ILE A 100 -0.85 -11.00 1.51
N PRO A 101 0.15 -11.90 1.64
CA PRO A 101 0.36 -12.96 0.66
C PRO A 101 -0.84 -13.91 0.51
N ALA A 102 -1.60 -14.18 1.58
CA ALA A 102 -2.82 -14.98 1.49
C ALA A 102 -3.87 -14.35 0.56
N THR A 103 -3.86 -13.01 0.45
CA THR A 103 -4.73 -12.26 -0.46
C THR A 103 -4.18 -12.21 -1.88
N LEU A 104 -2.89 -11.86 -2.05
CA LEU A 104 -2.33 -11.44 -3.35
C LEU A 104 -1.63 -12.57 -4.12
N LYS A 105 -0.92 -13.48 -3.45
CA LYS A 105 -0.03 -14.45 -4.12
C LYS A 105 -0.82 -15.43 -4.98
N GLY A 106 -0.42 -15.66 -6.23
CA GLY A 106 -1.15 -16.51 -7.19
C GLY A 106 -2.41 -15.86 -7.77
N THR A 107 -2.58 -14.54 -7.61
CA THR A 107 -3.61 -13.74 -8.30
C THR A 107 -2.95 -12.83 -9.33
N PHE A 108 -3.73 -12.08 -10.13
CA PHE A 108 -3.19 -11.08 -11.04
C PHE A 108 -2.43 -9.94 -10.33
N ALA A 109 -2.56 -9.83 -9.00
CA ALA A 109 -1.91 -8.84 -8.15
C ALA A 109 -0.60 -9.32 -7.52
N GLU A 110 -0.10 -10.51 -7.86
CA GLU A 110 1.25 -10.93 -7.43
C GLU A 110 2.31 -9.97 -7.99
N GLY A 111 3.29 -9.60 -7.16
CA GLY A 111 4.34 -8.62 -7.50
C GLY A 111 3.86 -7.17 -7.56
N ALA A 112 2.60 -6.87 -7.22
CA ALA A 112 2.04 -5.52 -7.24
C ALA A 112 2.90 -4.51 -6.48
N TYR A 113 2.97 -3.27 -6.97
CA TYR A 113 3.57 -2.18 -6.21
C TYR A 113 2.71 -1.87 -4.97
N MET A 114 3.32 -1.68 -3.81
CA MET A 114 2.63 -1.43 -2.55
C MET A 114 3.08 -0.09 -1.97
N SER A 115 2.14 0.78 -1.64
CA SER A 115 2.44 2.10 -1.06
C SER A 115 1.32 2.53 -0.11
N ASP A 116 1.60 3.54 0.70
CA ASP A 116 0.59 4.15 1.58
C ASP A 116 -0.03 5.39 0.95
N LEU A 117 -1.31 5.62 1.24
CA LEU A 117 -2.03 6.80 0.78
C LEU A 117 -1.45 8.09 1.41
N PHE A 118 -1.13 8.02 2.70
CA PHE A 118 -0.47 9.10 3.45
C PHE A 118 0.93 8.67 3.84
N LYS A 119 1.91 9.43 3.34
CA LYS A 119 3.34 9.22 3.54
C LYS A 119 3.87 10.20 4.56
N ASP A 120 5.01 9.88 5.17
CA ASP A 120 5.69 10.73 6.15
C ASP A 120 4.83 11.09 7.39
N LEU A 121 3.79 10.29 7.67
CA LEU A 121 2.94 10.43 8.85
C LEU A 121 2.90 9.09 9.61
N HIS A 122 3.85 8.92 10.53
CA HIS A 122 4.01 7.66 11.26
C HIS A 122 3.08 7.65 12.48
N LEU A 123 1.89 7.08 12.32
CA LEU A 123 0.87 7.03 13.36
C LEU A 123 0.21 5.65 13.37
N THR A 124 0.19 5.00 14.53
CA THR A 124 -0.39 3.65 14.66
C THR A 124 -1.92 3.68 14.61
N ASP A 125 -2.55 4.76 15.06
CA ASP A 125 -4.01 4.89 14.98
C ASP A 125 -4.44 5.51 13.64
N SER A 126 -4.86 4.66 12.72
CA SER A 126 -5.42 5.08 11.43
C SER A 126 -6.70 5.91 11.56
N ASN A 127 -7.44 5.81 12.66
CA ASN A 127 -8.61 6.67 12.87
C ASN A 127 -8.19 8.10 13.22
N LEU A 128 -7.08 8.28 13.94
CA LEU A 128 -6.50 9.59 14.17
C LEU A 128 -6.05 10.21 12.85
N VAL A 129 -5.28 9.48 12.03
CA VAL A 129 -4.85 9.96 10.70
C VAL A 129 -6.03 10.37 9.82
N HIS A 130 -7.10 9.58 9.83
CA HIS A 130 -8.34 9.90 9.14
C HIS A 130 -8.92 11.23 9.61
N ARG A 131 -9.04 11.43 10.92
CA ARG A 131 -9.53 12.70 11.47
C ARG A 131 -8.61 13.86 11.16
N LEU A 132 -7.29 13.69 11.25
CA LEU A 132 -6.30 14.70 10.89
C LEU A 132 -6.48 15.14 9.43
N PHE A 133 -6.52 14.19 8.48
CA PHE A 133 -6.76 14.49 7.07
C PHE A 133 -8.09 15.22 6.86
N ARG A 134 -9.18 14.72 7.46
CA ARG A 134 -10.50 15.32 7.35
C ARG A 134 -10.56 16.73 7.92
N SER A 135 -9.76 17.07 8.92
CA SER A 135 -9.66 18.44 9.45
C SER A 135 -9.04 19.43 8.46
N THR A 136 -8.19 18.94 7.54
CA THR A 136 -7.52 19.79 6.53
C THR A 136 -8.33 20.00 5.26
N LEU A 137 -9.42 19.25 5.07
CA LEU A 137 -10.23 19.38 3.85
C LEU A 137 -10.91 20.77 3.76
N PRO A 138 -11.12 21.29 2.55
CA PRO A 138 -11.89 22.50 2.34
C PRO A 138 -13.25 22.43 3.05
N GLN A 139 -13.61 23.48 3.77
CA GLN A 139 -14.88 23.61 4.50
C GLN A 139 -15.09 22.60 5.64
N SER A 140 -14.03 21.90 6.08
CA SER A 140 -14.14 21.02 7.23
C SER A 140 -14.56 21.79 8.47
N ARG A 141 -15.55 21.25 9.20
CA ARG A 141 -15.96 21.70 10.54
C ARG A 141 -15.44 20.78 11.63
N LEU A 142 -14.60 19.81 11.27
CA LEU A 142 -14.08 18.83 12.22
C LEU A 142 -13.12 19.54 13.17
N GLN A 143 -13.46 19.54 14.45
CA GLN A 143 -12.54 19.98 15.50
C GLN A 143 -11.76 18.78 16.02
N LEU A 144 -10.43 18.91 16.01
CA LEU A 144 -9.53 17.96 16.64
C LEU A 144 -9.49 18.22 18.14
N LYS A 145 -9.43 17.15 18.92
CA LYS A 145 -9.31 17.26 20.37
C LYS A 145 -7.88 17.68 20.75
N PRO A 146 -7.67 18.33 21.91
CA PRO A 146 -6.34 18.73 22.34
C PRO A 146 -5.32 17.57 22.37
N GLU A 147 -5.73 16.37 22.76
CA GLU A 147 -4.88 15.18 22.77
C GLU A 147 -4.53 14.65 21.37
N GLU A 148 -5.36 14.94 20.36
CA GLU A 148 -5.08 14.61 18.96
C GLU A 148 -4.03 15.58 18.41
N LEU A 149 -4.19 16.88 18.70
CA LEU A 149 -3.23 17.93 18.30
C LEU A 149 -1.86 17.75 18.96
N ALA A 150 -1.84 17.34 20.23
CA ALA A 150 -0.61 17.10 20.97
C ALA A 150 0.26 16.00 20.33
N GLN A 151 -0.35 14.98 19.70
CA GLN A 151 0.37 13.90 19.02
C GLN A 151 1.07 14.34 17.73
N VAL A 152 0.67 15.48 17.17
CA VAL A 152 1.22 16.04 15.92
C VAL A 152 1.74 17.45 16.13
N ALA A 153 2.09 17.80 17.36
CA ALA A 153 2.64 19.11 17.69
C ALA A 153 3.92 19.38 16.88
N GLY A 154 3.96 20.55 16.21
CA GLY A 154 5.08 20.94 15.34
C GLY A 154 5.04 20.34 13.93
N ILE A 155 4.00 19.55 13.60
CA ILE A 155 3.78 19.04 12.24
C ILE A 155 2.78 19.95 11.51
N ASP A 156 3.17 20.42 10.32
CA ASP A 156 2.22 21.04 9.40
C ASP A 156 1.48 19.96 8.61
N LEU A 157 0.26 19.64 9.04
CA LEU A 157 -0.57 18.61 8.43
C LEU A 157 -0.88 18.90 6.96
N ALA A 158 -1.08 20.17 6.59
CA ALA A 158 -1.38 20.53 5.20
C ALA A 158 -0.17 20.23 4.31
N VAL A 159 1.05 20.55 4.78
CA VAL A 159 2.29 20.22 4.07
C VAL A 159 2.48 18.71 3.93
N ILE A 160 2.23 17.94 4.99
CA ILE A 160 2.37 16.47 4.97
C ILE A 160 1.39 15.82 4.00
N PHE A 161 0.12 16.24 4.01
CA PHE A 161 -0.87 15.69 3.08
C PHE A 161 -0.62 16.14 1.64
N GLN A 162 -0.19 17.39 1.41
CA GLN A 162 0.21 17.83 0.08
C GLN A 162 1.40 17.03 -0.46
N ARG A 163 2.41 16.77 0.38
CA ARG A 163 3.56 15.94 0.02
C ARG A 163 3.13 14.50 -0.28
N SER A 164 2.22 13.94 0.52
CA SER A 164 1.64 12.61 0.28
C SER A 164 0.97 12.52 -1.10
N ILE A 165 0.18 13.54 -1.48
CA ILE A 165 -0.46 13.65 -2.79
C ILE A 165 0.60 13.70 -3.90
N GLN A 166 1.64 14.53 -3.76
CA GLN A 166 2.70 14.66 -4.74
C GLN A 166 3.43 13.34 -4.96
N LEU A 167 3.82 12.66 -3.88
CA LEU A 167 4.51 11.37 -3.93
C LEU A 167 3.62 10.29 -4.54
N PHE A 168 2.36 10.18 -4.10
CA PHE A 168 1.41 9.24 -4.70
C PHE A 168 1.26 9.47 -6.20
N MET A 169 1.08 10.73 -6.63
CA MET A 169 0.92 11.04 -8.04
C MET A 169 2.20 10.79 -8.85
N ALA A 170 3.38 10.93 -8.25
CA ALA A 170 4.64 10.55 -8.89
C ALA A 170 4.72 9.03 -9.09
N GLU A 171 4.42 8.23 -8.06
CA GLU A 171 4.36 6.77 -8.16
C GLU A 171 3.32 6.32 -9.20
N TYR A 172 2.11 6.86 -9.13
CA TYR A 172 1.01 6.53 -10.05
C TYR A 172 1.38 6.83 -11.51
N ARG A 173 2.00 7.99 -11.78
CA ARG A 173 2.44 8.37 -13.13
C ARG A 173 3.57 7.48 -13.65
N ALA A 174 4.49 7.07 -12.78
CA ALA A 174 5.58 6.16 -13.15
C ALA A 174 5.06 4.75 -13.48
N LEU A 175 4.13 4.24 -12.67
CA LEU A 175 3.62 2.87 -12.80
C LEU A 175 2.55 2.73 -13.89
N GLN A 176 1.72 3.75 -14.06
CA GLN A 176 0.51 3.71 -14.90
C GLN A 176 -0.31 2.43 -14.65
N PRO A 177 -0.77 2.20 -13.39
CA PRO A 177 -1.42 0.95 -13.05
C PRO A 177 -2.79 0.85 -13.71
N LYS A 178 -3.16 -0.35 -14.13
CA LYS A 178 -4.51 -0.69 -14.59
C LYS A 178 -5.47 -0.91 -13.42
N TYR A 179 -4.94 -1.30 -12.26
CA TYR A 179 -5.72 -1.66 -11.07
C TYR A 179 -5.17 -0.97 -9.82
N LEU A 180 -6.08 -0.38 -9.04
CA LEU A 180 -5.79 0.14 -7.69
C LEU A 180 -6.52 -0.70 -6.65
N LEU A 181 -5.78 -1.34 -5.75
CA LEU A 181 -6.34 -2.14 -4.65
C LEU A 181 -6.36 -1.29 -3.37
N LEU A 182 -7.53 -0.85 -2.93
CA LEU A 182 -7.68 0.00 -1.74
C LEU A 182 -8.05 -0.85 -0.52
N PHE A 183 -7.09 -1.07 0.38
CA PHE A 183 -7.29 -1.88 1.58
C PHE A 183 -7.85 -1.04 2.74
N GLY A 184 -9.05 -1.41 3.20
CA GLY A 184 -9.68 -0.83 4.38
C GLY A 184 -10.52 0.42 4.10
N LYS A 185 -11.47 0.67 5.01
CA LYS A 185 -12.48 1.72 4.85
C LYS A 185 -11.89 3.13 4.79
N ASN A 186 -10.94 3.47 5.69
CA ASN A 186 -10.35 4.80 5.73
C ASN A 186 -9.60 5.12 4.43
N THR A 187 -8.81 4.18 3.92
CA THR A 187 -8.13 4.29 2.61
C THR A 187 -9.12 4.55 1.49
N GLN A 188 -10.23 3.80 1.43
CA GLN A 188 -11.25 3.95 0.38
C GLN A 188 -11.97 5.30 0.46
N ASP A 189 -12.36 5.71 1.67
CA ASP A 189 -13.09 6.95 1.88
C ASP A 189 -12.21 8.18 1.63
N ASP A 190 -10.95 8.14 2.06
CA ASP A 190 -10.01 9.26 1.90
C ASP A 190 -9.47 9.34 0.48
N PHE A 191 -9.23 8.22 -0.20
CA PHE A 191 -8.93 8.22 -1.63
C PHE A 191 -10.05 8.90 -2.43
N ALA A 192 -11.31 8.62 -2.10
CA ALA A 192 -12.45 9.30 -2.73
C ALA A 192 -12.46 10.82 -2.46
N LYS A 193 -12.08 11.24 -1.24
CA LYS A 193 -11.96 12.68 -0.93
C LYS A 193 -10.79 13.35 -1.62
N LEU A 194 -9.67 12.66 -1.75
CA LEU A 194 -8.52 13.17 -2.50
C LEU A 194 -8.93 13.47 -3.95
N ARG A 195 -9.59 12.52 -4.62
CA ARG A 195 -10.16 12.73 -5.96
C ARG A 195 -11.18 13.86 -6.04
N GLN A 196 -11.94 14.09 -4.97
CA GLN A 196 -12.98 15.12 -4.93
C GLN A 196 -12.40 16.54 -4.75
N PHE A 197 -11.42 16.69 -3.86
CA PHE A 197 -10.98 18.00 -3.38
C PHE A 197 -9.64 18.47 -3.96
N TYR A 198 -8.83 17.57 -4.50
CA TYR A 198 -7.50 17.88 -4.99
C TYR A 198 -7.44 17.63 -6.49
N SER A 199 -7.42 18.73 -7.26
CA SER A 199 -7.45 18.69 -8.72
C SER A 199 -6.26 17.95 -9.33
N GLU A 200 -5.13 17.87 -8.63
CA GLU A 200 -3.92 17.16 -9.00
C GLU A 200 -4.00 15.65 -8.78
N PHE A 201 -4.93 15.19 -7.93
CA PHE A 201 -5.12 13.77 -7.60
C PHE A 201 -6.02 13.11 -8.65
N GLN A 202 -5.48 12.94 -9.85
CA GLN A 202 -6.21 12.41 -11.00
C GLN A 202 -5.74 11.02 -11.38
N VAL A 203 -6.65 10.06 -11.26
CA VAL A 203 -6.48 8.71 -11.76
C VAL A 203 -7.29 8.57 -13.05
N ALA A 204 -6.69 7.96 -14.06
CA ALA A 204 -7.30 7.80 -15.37
C ALA A 204 -8.64 7.01 -15.27
N PRO A 205 -9.66 7.38 -16.07
CA PRO A 205 -11.00 6.79 -15.97
C PRO A 205 -11.08 5.27 -16.20
N ASP A 206 -10.13 4.71 -16.93
CA ASP A 206 -10.01 3.30 -17.27
C ASP A 206 -9.32 2.46 -16.19
N VAL A 207 -8.72 3.10 -15.18
CA VAL A 207 -8.15 2.40 -14.02
C VAL A 207 -9.26 1.84 -13.15
N GLN A 208 -9.18 0.53 -12.91
CA GLN A 208 -10.14 -0.18 -12.07
C GLN A 208 -9.78 -0.04 -10.59
N ILE A 209 -10.67 0.58 -9.82
CA ILE A 209 -10.52 0.73 -8.36
C ILE A 209 -11.24 -0.43 -7.67
N ILE A 210 -10.47 -1.30 -7.01
CA ILE A 210 -10.96 -2.48 -6.30
C ILE A 210 -10.87 -2.21 -4.80
N LYS A 211 -12.02 -2.26 -4.13
CA LYS A 211 -12.13 -2.03 -2.69
C LYS A 211 -12.01 -3.36 -1.96
N LEU A 212 -11.00 -3.49 -1.11
CA LEU A 212 -10.73 -4.70 -0.33
C LEU A 212 -10.85 -4.42 1.16
N LYS A 213 -11.24 -5.45 1.94
CA LYS A 213 -11.17 -5.36 3.40
C LYS A 213 -9.72 -5.25 3.84
N HIS A 214 -9.45 -4.52 4.92
CA HIS A 214 -8.09 -4.38 5.45
C HIS A 214 -7.56 -5.76 5.85
N TYR A 215 -6.30 -6.06 5.54
CA TYR A 215 -5.63 -7.33 5.90
C TYR A 215 -5.32 -7.47 7.41
N ALA A 216 -5.80 -6.52 8.22
CA ALA A 216 -5.65 -6.47 9.68
C ALA A 216 -6.99 -6.04 10.32
N PRO A 217 -8.07 -6.80 10.10
CA PRO A 217 -9.39 -6.46 10.63
C PRO A 217 -9.40 -6.52 12.17
N ARG A 218 -10.12 -5.61 12.81
CA ARG A 218 -10.28 -5.61 14.28
C ARG A 218 -11.31 -6.64 14.78
N ALA A 219 -12.32 -6.96 13.97
CA ALA A 219 -13.51 -7.73 14.39
C ALA A 219 -13.74 -9.02 13.59
N GLU A 220 -12.83 -9.38 12.68
CA GLU A 220 -12.95 -10.54 11.80
C GLU A 220 -11.68 -11.40 11.85
N ASN A 221 -11.80 -12.67 11.50
CA ASN A 221 -10.63 -13.53 11.33
C ASN A 221 -9.83 -13.10 10.09
N HIS A 222 -8.52 -12.96 10.23
CA HIS A 222 -7.62 -12.46 9.19
C HIS A 222 -7.63 -13.32 7.92
N TYR A 223 -7.60 -14.65 8.05
CA TYR A 223 -7.63 -15.55 6.89
C TYR A 223 -9.01 -15.63 6.23
N SER A 224 -10.09 -15.49 7.00
CA SER A 224 -11.43 -15.29 6.43
C SER A 224 -11.47 -14.06 5.52
N VAL A 225 -10.92 -12.94 5.99
CA VAL A 225 -10.82 -11.70 5.20
C VAL A 225 -9.92 -11.89 3.98
N ALA A 226 -8.75 -12.52 4.13
CA ALA A 226 -7.86 -12.80 3.01
C ALA A 226 -8.54 -13.66 1.93
N ARG A 227 -9.31 -14.69 2.31
CA ARG A 227 -10.09 -15.51 1.35
C ARG A 227 -11.14 -14.70 0.62
N GLN A 228 -11.90 -13.86 1.33
CA GLN A 228 -12.91 -13.00 0.70
C GLN A 228 -12.27 -12.04 -0.31
N ASN A 229 -11.17 -11.38 0.07
CA ASN A 229 -10.43 -10.51 -0.82
C ASN A 229 -9.86 -11.28 -2.01
N ARG A 230 -9.29 -12.47 -1.79
CA ARG A 230 -8.76 -13.35 -2.85
C ARG A 230 -9.85 -13.74 -3.84
N GLN A 231 -11.05 -14.09 -3.36
CA GLN A 231 -12.19 -14.42 -4.22
C GLN A 231 -12.60 -13.23 -5.11
N ILE A 232 -12.56 -12.00 -4.58
CA ILE A 232 -12.76 -10.79 -5.39
C ILE A 232 -11.69 -10.73 -6.49
N LEU A 233 -10.42 -10.88 -6.13
CA LEU A 233 -9.31 -10.79 -7.09
C LEU A 233 -9.33 -11.89 -8.16
N THR A 234 -9.79 -13.10 -7.85
CA THR A 234 -9.85 -14.20 -8.82
C THR A 234 -11.06 -14.13 -9.75
N THR A 235 -12.11 -13.40 -9.37
CA THR A 235 -13.30 -13.20 -10.24
C THR A 235 -13.11 -12.12 -11.29
N ILE A 236 -12.12 -11.23 -11.09
CA ILE A 236 -11.77 -10.20 -12.04
C ILE A 236 -11.00 -10.83 -13.19
N LYS A 237 -11.59 -10.80 -14.39
CA LYS A 237 -10.87 -11.14 -15.61
C LYS A 237 -9.80 -10.08 -15.82
N ALA A 238 -8.54 -10.45 -15.60
CA ALA A 238 -7.41 -9.61 -15.95
C ALA A 238 -7.42 -9.41 -17.48
N ASN A 239 -7.54 -8.15 -17.91
CA ASN A 239 -7.54 -7.76 -19.33
C ASN A 239 -6.15 -7.28 -19.77
#